data_AF-A0A4Q2LNY7-F1
#
_entry.id   AF-A0A4Q2LNY7-F1
#
_cell.length_a   1.000
_cell.length_b   1.000
_cell.length_c   1.000
_cell.angle_alpha   90.00
_cell.angle_beta   90.00
_cell.angle_gamma   90.00
#
_symmetry.space_group_name_H-M   'P 1'
#
loop_
_entity.id
_entity.type
_entity.pdbx_description
1 polymer ?
#
loop_
_entity_poly.entity_id
_entity_poly.type
_entity_poly.pdbx_seq_one_letter_code
_entity_poly.pdbx_strand_id
1 'polypeptide(L)'
;MKPFLRWRTMFGMSLILLLLIPTMASAAQNHYYSGGWSLYSMTYKSVDTATDNGRCYQGAENWRTTAGTTMTQDNSAGKNLCYWRNFPLETWHGLYTPYSTYFKIEVNKQQIEADFPGYSWAAGINVATHEFGHAQYLGDHDTVGEGVYASTSIMSYSRDRTTASTPGSHDLADLYDFRNPSFLAPVSENKPEPKADFPHYTVDKLIQDNWTDLVVVATVESVQEIKDDDPEGLDLERSHQEAVLRIDPSFKVAIMVFPFPI
;
A
#
# COMPACT_ATOMS: atom_id res chain seq x y z
N MET A 1 -11.01 63.37 -50.05
CA MET A 1 -11.90 63.44 -48.86
C MET A 1 -12.74 62.18 -48.76
N LYS A 2 -12.44 61.32 -47.76
CA LYS A 2 -13.36 60.51 -46.92
C LYS A 2 -12.46 59.56 -46.08
N PRO A 3 -12.58 59.56 -44.73
CA PRO A 3 -11.73 58.77 -43.85
C PRO A 3 -12.40 57.42 -43.53
N PHE A 4 -11.65 56.33 -43.58
CA PHE A 4 -12.07 55.01 -43.11
C PHE A 4 -10.83 54.30 -42.56
N LEU A 5 -10.82 53.56 -41.47
CA LEU A 5 -11.66 53.44 -40.29
C LEU A 5 -10.76 52.61 -39.36
N ARG A 6 -10.38 53.14 -38.19
CA ARG A 6 -9.53 52.43 -37.23
C ARG A 6 -10.31 51.24 -36.64
N TRP A 7 -9.88 50.01 -36.90
CA TRP A 7 -10.38 48.83 -36.20
C TRP A 7 -9.45 48.49 -35.04
N ARG A 8 -9.89 48.89 -33.84
CA ARG A 8 -9.43 48.36 -32.55
C ARG A 8 -10.54 47.44 -32.04
N THR A 9 -10.27 46.14 -31.99
CA THR A 9 -11.04 45.13 -31.27
C THR A 9 -9.99 44.18 -30.69
N MET A 10 -9.43 44.45 -29.51
CA MET A 10 -9.93 43.93 -28.23
C MET A 10 -10.53 42.53 -28.40
N PHE A 11 -9.67 41.52 -28.34
CA PHE A 11 -10.07 40.12 -28.20
C PHE A 11 -9.52 39.57 -26.88
N GLY A 12 -10.46 39.38 -25.95
CA GLY A 12 -10.50 38.33 -24.94
C GLY A 12 -9.27 38.13 -24.04
N MET A 13 -9.29 38.77 -22.87
CA MET A 13 -8.77 38.08 -21.67
C MET A 13 -9.63 36.83 -21.45
N SER A 14 -9.18 35.67 -21.93
CA SER A 14 -9.69 34.39 -21.48
C SER A 14 -9.32 34.24 -20.02
N LEU A 15 -10.30 34.46 -19.14
CA LEU A 15 -10.25 34.11 -17.73
C LEU A 15 -10.10 32.59 -17.65
N ILE A 16 -8.86 32.11 -17.54
CA ILE A 16 -8.56 30.72 -17.20
C ILE A 16 -8.98 30.55 -15.74
N LEU A 17 -10.25 30.19 -15.54
CA LEU A 17 -10.75 29.71 -14.27
C LEU A 17 -10.15 28.31 -14.08
N LEU A 18 -8.92 28.26 -13.56
CA LEU A 18 -8.26 27.03 -13.17
C LEU A 18 -9.10 26.43 -12.02
N LEU A 19 -9.93 25.45 -12.35
CA LEU A 19 -10.64 24.64 -11.38
C LEU A 19 -9.58 23.95 -10.52
N LEU A 20 -9.31 24.51 -9.34
CA LEU A 20 -8.65 23.82 -8.24
C LEU A 20 -9.60 22.71 -7.79
N ILE A 21 -9.58 21.59 -8.51
CA ILE A 21 -10.18 20.35 -8.01
C ILE A 21 -9.33 20.00 -6.79
N PRO A 22 -9.88 20.01 -5.56
CA PRO A 22 -9.13 19.53 -4.42
C PRO A 22 -8.79 18.07 -4.72
N THR A 23 -7.50 17.76 -4.81
CA THR A 23 -7.04 16.37 -4.84
C THR A 23 -7.53 15.75 -3.55
N MET A 24 -8.57 14.93 -3.64
CA MET A 24 -8.99 14.07 -2.54
C MET A 24 -7.76 13.25 -2.17
N ALA A 25 -7.16 13.55 -1.01
CA ALA A 25 -6.15 12.68 -0.45
C ALA A 25 -6.85 11.35 -0.20
N SER A 26 -6.54 10.34 -1.01
CA SER A 26 -6.92 8.97 -0.67
C SER A 26 -6.40 8.73 0.73
N ALA A 27 -7.29 8.35 1.66
CA ALA A 27 -6.84 7.86 2.94
C ALA A 27 -5.85 6.73 2.63
N ALA A 28 -4.58 6.90 3.02
CA ALA A 28 -3.58 5.87 2.86
C ALA A 28 -4.13 4.64 3.59
N GLN A 29 -4.50 3.60 2.83
CA GLN A 29 -4.72 2.31 3.46
C GLN A 29 -3.38 1.92 4.05
N ASN A 30 -3.39 1.60 5.34
CA ASN A 30 -2.17 1.36 6.07
C ASN A 30 -1.63 -0.02 5.66
N HIS A 31 -0.63 -0.06 4.76
CA HIS A 31 -0.03 -1.30 4.26
C HIS A 31 0.93 -1.87 5.30
N TYR A 32 0.39 -2.35 6.42
CA TYR A 32 1.16 -2.87 7.54
C TYR A 32 1.33 -4.39 7.44
N TYR A 33 2.58 -4.85 7.47
CA TYR A 33 2.94 -6.26 7.56
C TYR A 33 3.36 -6.64 8.98
N SER A 34 2.51 -7.36 9.69
CA SER A 34 2.73 -7.72 11.10
C SER A 34 3.95 -8.60 11.36
N GLY A 35 4.49 -9.26 10.32
CA GLY A 35 5.67 -10.12 10.41
C GLY A 35 7.01 -9.39 10.21
N GLY A 36 7.02 -8.05 10.19
CA GLY A 36 8.26 -7.30 10.04
C GLY A 36 9.27 -7.55 11.18
N TRP A 37 10.52 -7.18 10.93
CA TRP A 37 11.64 -7.43 11.85
C TRP A 37 12.08 -6.17 12.60
N SER A 38 12.37 -5.08 11.88
CA SER A 38 12.81 -3.83 12.49
C SER A 38 12.56 -2.64 11.58
N LEU A 39 12.04 -1.56 12.14
CA LEU A 39 11.84 -0.29 11.45
C LEU A 39 13.13 0.51 11.23
N TYR A 40 14.21 0.18 11.95
CA TYR A 40 15.40 1.05 12.04
C TYR A 40 16.69 0.34 11.67
N SER A 41 16.87 -0.91 12.11
CA SER A 41 18.15 -1.57 11.97
C SER A 41 18.04 -3.08 11.85
N MET A 42 18.80 -3.65 10.91
CA MET A 42 18.94 -5.09 10.78
C MET A 42 20.32 -5.46 10.27
N THR A 43 20.84 -6.58 10.78
CA THR A 43 22.04 -7.22 10.25
C THR A 43 21.63 -8.51 9.57
N TYR A 44 22.13 -8.76 8.37
CA TYR A 44 21.84 -9.95 7.60
C TYR A 44 23.09 -10.52 6.95
N LYS A 45 22.99 -11.75 6.48
CA LYS A 45 24.03 -12.46 5.75
C LYS A 45 23.52 -12.77 4.35
N SER A 46 24.31 -12.44 3.33
CA SER A 46 24.09 -13.03 2.00
C SER A 46 24.69 -14.42 2.01
N VAL A 47 23.86 -15.45 1.79
CA VAL A 47 24.32 -16.85 1.90
C VAL A 47 25.04 -17.29 0.64
N ASP A 48 24.64 -16.76 -0.52
CA ASP A 48 25.09 -17.18 -1.83
C ASP A 48 26.07 -16.16 -2.44
N THR A 49 27.03 -15.67 -1.67
CA THR A 49 27.86 -14.50 -2.04
C THR A 49 28.50 -14.59 -3.43
N ALA A 50 28.86 -15.79 -3.89
CA ALA A 50 29.45 -16.02 -5.21
C ALA A 50 28.45 -15.81 -6.36
N THR A 51 27.17 -16.13 -6.17
CA THR A 51 26.13 -16.05 -7.21
C THR A 51 25.21 -14.86 -7.06
N ASP A 52 24.99 -14.39 -5.82
CA ASP A 52 24.27 -13.16 -5.48
C ASP A 52 24.90 -11.96 -6.18
N ASN A 53 26.23 -11.93 -6.25
CA ASN A 53 27.03 -10.86 -6.85
C ASN A 53 26.69 -9.47 -6.27
N GLY A 54 26.12 -9.40 -5.06
CA GLY A 54 25.78 -8.16 -4.36
C GLY A 54 24.34 -7.67 -4.54
N ARG A 55 23.40 -8.47 -5.07
CA ARG A 55 22.00 -8.04 -5.20
C ARG A 55 21.33 -7.87 -3.84
N CYS A 56 21.52 -8.82 -2.91
CA CYS A 56 21.07 -8.67 -1.53
C CYS A 56 21.70 -7.44 -0.85
N TYR A 57 22.97 -7.14 -1.15
CA TYR A 57 23.63 -5.92 -0.68
C TYR A 57 22.90 -4.67 -1.19
N GLN A 58 22.72 -4.58 -2.51
CA GLN A 58 22.12 -3.42 -3.14
C GLN A 58 20.66 -3.21 -2.72
N GLY A 59 19.88 -4.27 -2.54
CA GLY A 59 18.50 -4.16 -2.08
C GLY A 59 18.37 -3.52 -0.70
N ALA A 60 19.25 -3.91 0.23
CA ALA A 60 19.33 -3.28 1.55
C ALA A 60 19.90 -1.84 1.47
N GLU A 61 20.87 -1.62 0.57
CA GLU A 61 21.47 -0.30 0.34
C GLU A 61 20.44 0.74 -0.12
N ASN A 62 19.50 0.33 -0.96
CA ASN A 62 18.45 1.21 -1.45
C ASN A 62 17.58 1.73 -0.30
N TRP A 63 17.28 0.91 0.70
CA TRP A 63 16.61 1.35 1.93
C TRP A 63 17.50 2.21 2.82
N ARG A 64 18.77 1.84 2.99
CA ARG A 64 19.73 2.64 3.77
C ARG A 64 19.85 4.07 3.25
N THR A 65 19.95 4.22 1.94
CA THR A 65 20.14 5.51 1.28
C THR A 65 18.88 6.37 1.23
N THR A 66 17.70 5.75 1.03
CA THR A 66 16.44 6.49 0.88
C THR A 66 15.69 6.71 2.19
N ALA A 67 15.68 5.73 3.09
CA ALA A 67 14.91 5.73 4.33
C ALA A 67 15.75 5.94 5.59
N GLY A 68 17.08 6.07 5.47
CA GLY A 68 17.99 6.25 6.62
C GLY A 68 18.06 5.06 7.56
N THR A 69 17.71 3.86 7.09
CA THR A 69 17.78 2.61 7.87
C THR A 69 19.22 2.15 8.03
N THR A 70 19.55 1.50 9.14
CA THR A 70 20.82 0.79 9.27
C THR A 70 20.67 -0.67 8.86
N MET A 71 20.88 -0.97 7.58
CA MET A 71 20.92 -2.35 7.09
C MET A 71 22.37 -2.74 6.79
N THR A 72 22.88 -3.75 7.51
CA THR A 72 24.28 -4.15 7.42
C THR A 72 24.41 -5.60 6.97
N GLN A 73 25.15 -5.83 5.90
CA GLN A 73 25.57 -7.19 5.53
C GLN A 73 26.78 -7.60 6.37
N ASP A 74 26.60 -8.63 7.20
CA ASP A 74 27.66 -9.29 7.95
C ASP A 74 27.60 -10.80 7.70
N ASN A 75 28.50 -11.29 6.83
CA ASN A 75 28.51 -12.70 6.42
C ASN A 75 29.05 -13.65 7.51
N SER A 76 29.61 -13.11 8.60
CA SER A 76 30.19 -13.87 9.72
C SER A 76 29.22 -14.00 10.88
N ALA A 77 28.43 -12.96 11.18
CA ALA A 77 27.57 -12.91 12.36
C ALA A 77 26.07 -12.66 12.08
N GLY A 78 25.69 -12.38 10.82
CA GLY A 78 24.29 -12.17 10.44
C GLY A 78 23.42 -13.42 10.65
N LYS A 79 22.42 -13.32 11.55
CA LYS A 79 21.42 -14.38 11.77
C LYS A 79 20.29 -14.36 10.74
N ASN A 80 19.95 -13.16 10.24
CA ASN A 80 19.00 -13.01 9.15
C ASN A 80 19.67 -13.37 7.83
N LEU A 81 18.95 -14.02 6.93
CA LEU A 81 19.53 -14.63 5.75
C LEU A 81 18.90 -14.05 4.49
N CYS A 82 19.73 -13.70 3.51
CA CYS A 82 19.29 -13.36 2.16
C CYS A 82 19.91 -14.35 1.17
N TYR A 83 19.06 -14.97 0.37
CA TYR A 83 19.42 -16.03 -0.57
C TYR A 83 19.20 -15.55 -2.00
N TRP A 84 20.14 -15.88 -2.88
CA TRP A 84 20.01 -15.69 -4.33
C TRP A 84 20.40 -17.01 -5.01
N ARG A 85 19.40 -17.84 -5.28
CA ARG A 85 19.58 -19.21 -5.76
C ARG A 85 18.33 -19.68 -6.52
N ASN A 86 18.41 -20.88 -7.09
CA ASN A 86 17.30 -21.47 -7.82
C ASN A 86 16.34 -22.17 -6.87
N PHE A 87 15.04 -21.87 -7.00
CA PHE A 87 13.96 -22.57 -6.32
C PHE A 87 13.05 -23.18 -7.39
N PRO A 88 13.37 -24.38 -7.91
CA PRO A 88 12.81 -24.89 -9.16
C PRO A 88 11.33 -25.28 -9.09
N LEU A 89 10.77 -25.41 -7.89
CA LEU A 89 9.36 -25.75 -7.67
C LEU A 89 8.50 -24.50 -7.38
N GLU A 90 9.14 -23.35 -7.22
CA GLU A 90 8.51 -22.12 -6.78
C GLU A 90 8.30 -21.17 -7.95
N THR A 91 7.16 -20.50 -7.98
CA THR A 91 6.77 -19.56 -9.06
C THR A 91 6.92 -18.10 -8.68
N TRP A 92 7.21 -17.79 -7.41
CA TRP A 92 7.45 -16.43 -6.94
C TRP A 92 8.86 -15.95 -7.31
N HIS A 93 9.03 -14.62 -7.42
CA HIS A 93 10.34 -14.00 -7.64
C HIS A 93 11.11 -13.81 -6.34
N GLY A 94 10.43 -13.44 -5.26
CA GLY A 94 10.98 -13.24 -3.94
C GLY A 94 10.01 -13.70 -2.86
N LEU A 95 10.54 -14.02 -1.68
CA LEU A 95 9.77 -14.38 -0.51
C LEU A 95 10.49 -13.96 0.77
N TYR A 96 9.87 -13.07 1.54
CA TYR A 96 10.21 -12.79 2.92
C TYR A 96 9.49 -13.77 3.86
N THR A 97 10.24 -14.43 4.73
CA THR A 97 9.68 -15.32 5.76
C THR A 97 10.20 -14.93 7.15
N PRO A 98 9.34 -14.47 8.07
CA PRO A 98 9.72 -14.21 9.44
C PRO A 98 9.74 -15.47 10.30
N TYR A 99 10.70 -15.54 11.21
CA TYR A 99 10.73 -16.50 12.31
C TYR A 99 10.88 -15.75 13.64
N SER A 100 10.65 -16.44 14.74
CA SER A 100 10.72 -15.83 16.08
C SER A 100 12.09 -15.23 16.46
N THR A 101 13.17 -15.65 15.79
CA THR A 101 14.55 -15.27 16.15
C THR A 101 15.39 -14.76 14.98
N TYR A 102 14.86 -14.79 13.76
CA TYR A 102 15.50 -14.31 12.53
C TYR A 102 14.47 -14.21 11.41
N PHE A 103 14.85 -13.67 10.26
CA PHE A 103 14.07 -13.78 9.02
C PHE A 103 14.92 -14.36 7.88
N LYS A 104 14.22 -14.82 6.83
CA LYS A 104 14.83 -15.17 5.54
C LYS A 104 14.22 -14.32 4.44
N ILE A 105 15.06 -13.97 3.48
CA ILE A 105 14.69 -13.45 2.18
C ILE A 105 15.19 -14.45 1.16
N GLU A 106 14.29 -15.00 0.37
CA GLU A 106 14.61 -15.94 -0.70
C GLU A 106 14.31 -15.29 -2.04
N VAL A 107 15.32 -15.14 -2.89
CA VAL A 107 15.15 -14.55 -4.23
C VAL A 107 15.40 -15.63 -5.28
N ASN A 108 14.37 -15.92 -6.07
CA ASN A 108 14.34 -17.00 -7.03
C ASN A 108 15.03 -16.62 -8.34
N LYS A 109 16.33 -16.90 -8.38
CA LYS A 109 17.20 -16.64 -9.53
C LYS A 109 16.63 -17.24 -10.82
N GLN A 110 16.17 -18.50 -10.77
CA GLN A 110 15.68 -19.20 -11.96
C GLN A 110 14.45 -18.49 -12.55
N GLN A 111 13.47 -18.16 -11.71
CA GLN A 111 12.25 -17.49 -12.17
C GLN A 111 12.58 -16.08 -12.70
N ILE A 112 13.45 -15.33 -12.02
CA ILE A 112 13.86 -14.00 -12.46
C ILE A 112 14.62 -14.04 -13.80
N GLU A 113 15.52 -15.01 -13.99
CA GLU A 113 16.26 -15.15 -15.24
C GLU A 113 15.37 -15.59 -16.41
N ALA A 114 14.31 -16.37 -16.13
CA ALA A 114 13.32 -16.78 -17.12
C ALA A 114 12.40 -15.62 -17.54
N ASP A 115 11.90 -14.85 -16.58
CA ASP A 115 10.89 -13.80 -16.83
C ASP A 115 11.50 -12.47 -17.28
N PHE A 116 12.76 -12.19 -16.89
CA PHE A 116 13.45 -10.93 -17.18
C PHE A 116 14.77 -11.16 -17.93
N PRO A 117 14.76 -11.79 -19.12
CA PRO A 117 15.96 -12.07 -19.89
C PRO A 117 16.68 -10.75 -20.25
N GLY A 118 17.97 -10.66 -19.91
CA GLY A 118 18.78 -9.45 -20.10
C GLY A 118 18.63 -8.39 -19.01
N TYR A 119 17.65 -8.52 -18.10
CA TYR A 119 17.40 -7.59 -17.00
C TYR A 119 17.45 -8.24 -15.61
N SER A 120 17.86 -9.51 -15.51
CA SER A 120 17.87 -10.29 -14.26
C SER A 120 18.70 -9.67 -13.13
N TRP A 121 19.71 -8.87 -13.46
CA TRP A 121 20.45 -8.06 -12.47
C TRP A 121 19.53 -7.02 -11.81
N ALA A 122 18.88 -6.17 -12.62
CA ALA A 122 18.00 -5.11 -12.12
C ALA A 122 16.75 -5.68 -11.44
N ALA A 123 16.12 -6.69 -12.05
CA ALA A 123 14.99 -7.41 -11.48
C ALA A 123 15.34 -8.06 -10.14
N GLY A 124 16.53 -8.66 -10.02
CA GLY A 124 16.96 -9.24 -8.76
C GLY A 124 17.17 -8.22 -7.65
N ILE A 125 17.72 -7.04 -7.95
CA ILE A 125 17.84 -5.94 -6.98
C ILE A 125 16.46 -5.43 -6.56
N ASN A 126 15.55 -5.22 -7.53
CA ASN A 126 14.19 -4.77 -7.25
C ASN A 126 13.48 -5.74 -6.30
N VAL A 127 13.54 -7.04 -6.59
CA VAL A 127 12.90 -8.07 -5.77
C VAL A 127 13.52 -8.08 -4.38
N ALA A 128 14.85 -8.10 -4.25
CA ALA A 128 15.50 -8.03 -2.95
C ALA A 128 15.11 -6.76 -2.16
N THR A 129 15.00 -5.60 -2.83
CA THR A 129 14.58 -4.34 -2.20
C THR A 129 13.16 -4.44 -1.64
N HIS A 130 12.24 -5.04 -2.40
CA HIS A 130 10.87 -5.29 -1.97
C HIS A 130 10.81 -6.19 -0.73
N GLU A 131 11.54 -7.32 -0.72
CA GLU A 131 11.56 -8.21 0.45
C GLU A 131 12.16 -7.55 1.70
N PHE A 132 13.13 -6.65 1.54
CA PHE A 132 13.64 -5.82 2.65
C PHE A 132 12.62 -4.78 3.14
N GLY A 133 11.63 -4.41 2.33
CA GLY A 133 10.48 -3.62 2.76
C GLY A 133 9.60 -4.37 3.76
N HIS A 134 9.31 -5.66 3.51
CA HIS A 134 8.60 -6.51 4.48
C HIS A 134 9.35 -6.65 5.81
N ALA A 135 10.69 -6.76 5.75
CA ALA A 135 11.53 -6.75 6.96
C ALA A 135 11.36 -5.46 7.80
N GLN A 136 10.83 -4.39 7.22
CA GLN A 136 10.50 -3.12 7.86
C GLN A 136 9.00 -2.91 8.07
N TYR A 137 8.20 -3.98 8.14
CA TYR A 137 6.76 -3.93 8.37
C TYR A 137 5.93 -3.32 7.24
N LEU A 138 6.49 -3.14 6.04
CA LEU A 138 5.71 -2.71 4.89
C LEU A 138 4.99 -3.92 4.28
N GLY A 139 3.68 -3.82 4.10
CA GLY A 139 2.85 -4.78 3.41
C GLY A 139 2.95 -4.64 1.90
N ASP A 140 2.48 -5.67 1.22
CA ASP A 140 2.27 -5.59 -0.22
C ASP A 140 1.18 -4.58 -0.56
N HIS A 141 1.34 -4.03 -1.75
CA HIS A 141 0.39 -3.14 -2.37
C HIS A 141 -0.37 -3.89 -3.47
N ASP A 142 -1.69 -4.02 -3.32
CA ASP A 142 -2.55 -4.68 -4.30
C ASP A 142 -2.83 -3.74 -5.49
N THR A 143 -2.81 -4.36 -6.66
CA THR A 143 -3.07 -3.76 -7.96
C THR A 143 -4.53 -3.33 -8.14
N VAL A 144 -5.49 -3.96 -7.44
CA VAL A 144 -6.93 -3.70 -7.60
C VAL A 144 -7.42 -2.72 -6.52
N GLY A 145 -7.03 -1.46 -6.63
CA GLY A 145 -7.58 -0.39 -5.78
C GLY A 145 -6.65 0.78 -5.50
N GLU A 146 -5.34 0.59 -5.68
CA GLU A 146 -4.34 1.59 -5.23
C GLU A 146 -3.99 2.68 -6.26
N GLY A 147 -4.63 2.64 -7.43
CA GLY A 147 -4.53 3.71 -8.42
C GLY A 147 -3.09 4.06 -8.80
N VAL A 148 -2.67 5.28 -8.46
CA VAL A 148 -1.40 5.89 -8.90
C VAL A 148 -0.16 5.17 -8.33
N TYR A 149 -0.29 4.43 -7.23
CA TYR A 149 0.87 3.85 -6.53
C TYR A 149 1.31 2.50 -7.07
N ALA A 150 0.47 1.83 -7.86
CA ALA A 150 0.70 0.50 -8.40
C ALA A 150 1.99 0.39 -9.25
N SER A 151 2.46 1.50 -9.82
CA SER A 151 3.68 1.54 -10.63
C SER A 151 4.87 2.23 -9.95
N THR A 152 4.64 2.95 -8.85
CA THR A 152 5.66 3.80 -8.22
C THR A 152 6.18 3.27 -6.89
N SER A 153 5.43 2.40 -6.22
CA SER A 153 5.82 1.77 -4.96
C SER A 153 6.73 0.57 -5.20
N ILE A 154 7.81 0.43 -4.42
CA ILE A 154 8.62 -0.79 -4.41
C ILE A 154 7.86 -1.98 -3.82
N MET A 155 6.83 -1.71 -3.01
CA MET A 155 5.96 -2.70 -2.38
C MET A 155 4.81 -3.19 -3.30
N SER A 156 4.64 -2.61 -4.49
CA SER A 156 3.57 -3.04 -5.40
C SER A 156 3.91 -4.26 -6.25
N TYR A 157 2.94 -5.16 -6.40
CA TYR A 157 3.02 -6.29 -7.34
C TYR A 157 3.10 -5.86 -8.81
N SER A 158 2.53 -4.70 -9.15
CA SER A 158 2.48 -4.15 -10.51
C SER A 158 3.70 -3.31 -10.90
N ARG A 159 4.66 -3.11 -9.99
CA ARG A 159 5.87 -2.33 -10.28
C ARG A 159 6.66 -2.92 -11.44
N ASP A 160 7.29 -2.05 -12.23
CA ASP A 160 8.27 -2.48 -13.23
C ASP A 160 9.55 -2.96 -12.53
N ARG A 161 9.71 -4.28 -12.47
CA ARG A 161 10.86 -4.91 -11.82
C ARG A 161 12.19 -4.61 -12.50
N THR A 162 12.18 -4.16 -13.75
CA THR A 162 13.40 -3.86 -14.50
C THR A 162 13.95 -2.45 -14.23
N THR A 163 13.14 -1.54 -13.69
CA THR A 163 13.51 -0.14 -13.49
C THR A 163 13.32 0.38 -12.06
N ALA A 164 12.33 -0.11 -11.32
CA ALA A 164 12.00 0.38 -9.98
C ALA A 164 12.87 -0.27 -8.89
N SER A 165 14.14 0.07 -8.74
CA SER A 165 15.00 -0.60 -7.74
C SER A 165 14.98 0.03 -6.34
N THR A 166 14.36 1.21 -6.17
CA THR A 166 14.47 2.01 -4.95
C THR A 166 13.10 2.31 -4.35
N PRO A 167 12.98 2.42 -3.01
CA PRO A 167 11.75 2.86 -2.36
C PRO A 167 11.29 4.22 -2.89
N GLY A 168 10.02 4.31 -3.25
CA GLY A 168 9.36 5.53 -3.69
C GLY A 168 8.80 6.34 -2.53
N SER A 169 8.25 7.52 -2.83
CA SER A 169 7.72 8.43 -1.82
C SER A 169 6.60 7.84 -0.95
N HIS A 170 5.78 6.95 -1.52
CA HIS A 170 4.73 6.26 -0.76
C HIS A 170 5.30 5.28 0.25
N ASP A 171 6.26 4.44 -0.17
CA ASP A 171 6.91 3.46 0.72
C ASP A 171 7.59 4.15 1.90
N LEU A 172 8.18 5.32 1.65
CA LEU A 172 8.81 6.16 2.67
C LEU A 172 7.79 6.81 3.62
N ALA A 173 6.61 7.17 3.13
CA ALA A 173 5.53 7.73 3.95
C ALA A 173 4.99 6.67 4.92
N ASP A 174 4.66 5.47 4.43
CA ASP A 174 4.19 4.36 5.26
C ASP A 174 5.21 4.02 6.35
N LEU A 175 6.49 3.92 5.97
CA LEU A 175 7.58 3.66 6.91
C LEU A 175 7.72 4.77 7.96
N TYR A 176 7.53 6.04 7.57
CA TYR A 176 7.56 7.17 8.50
C TYR A 176 6.41 7.10 9.50
N ASP A 177 5.21 6.75 9.05
CA ASP A 177 4.03 6.61 9.90
C ASP A 177 4.22 5.48 10.92
N PHE A 178 4.80 4.35 10.51
CA PHE A 178 5.13 3.25 11.42
C PHE A 178 6.19 3.61 12.46
N ARG A 179 7.17 4.44 12.09
CA ARG A 179 8.21 4.92 13.02
C ARG A 179 7.70 5.94 14.03
N ASN A 180 6.65 6.67 13.67
CA ASN A 180 6.06 7.73 14.48
C ASN A 180 4.64 7.35 14.91
N PRO A 181 4.50 6.43 15.89
CA PRO A 181 3.20 5.90 16.32
C PRO A 181 2.30 6.93 17.00
N SER A 182 2.64 8.23 17.00
CA SER A 182 1.70 9.30 17.32
C SER A 182 0.44 9.26 16.45
N PHE A 183 0.50 8.57 15.31
CA PHE A 183 -0.64 8.26 14.43
C PHE A 183 -1.37 6.95 14.77
N LEU A 184 -0.71 6.03 15.51
CA LEU A 184 -1.25 4.76 15.98
C LEU A 184 -1.69 4.80 17.45
N ALA A 185 -1.50 5.92 18.15
CA ALA A 185 -2.15 6.14 19.43
C ALA A 185 -3.66 5.98 19.20
N PRO A 186 -4.37 5.12 19.96
CA PRO A 186 -5.82 5.14 19.94
C PRO A 186 -6.20 6.60 20.17
N VAL A 187 -7.01 7.17 19.27
CA VAL A 187 -7.51 8.52 19.43
C VAL A 187 -8.05 8.58 20.85
N SER A 188 -7.32 9.23 21.75
CA SER A 188 -7.82 9.39 23.11
C SER A 188 -9.13 10.13 22.95
N GLU A 189 -10.22 9.59 23.50
CA GLU A 189 -11.62 10.10 23.40
C GLU A 189 -11.80 11.58 23.77
N ASN A 190 -10.74 12.30 24.16
CA ASN A 190 -10.79 13.65 24.68
C ASN A 190 -10.21 14.74 23.76
N LYS A 191 -9.93 14.46 22.48
CA LYS A 191 -9.60 15.54 21.53
C LYS A 191 -10.90 16.11 20.95
N PRO A 192 -11.19 17.42 21.08
CA PRO A 192 -12.41 17.99 20.49
C PRO A 192 -12.36 17.79 18.98
N GLU A 193 -13.33 17.05 18.45
CA GLU A 193 -13.47 16.78 17.02
C GLU A 193 -13.46 18.10 16.23
N PRO A 194 -12.73 18.16 15.10
CA PRO A 194 -12.94 19.22 14.13
C PRO A 194 -14.37 19.10 13.62
N LYS A 195 -15.23 20.08 13.96
CA LYS A 195 -16.59 20.18 13.42
C LYS A 195 -16.51 20.46 11.92
N ALA A 196 -16.48 19.40 11.12
CA ALA A 196 -16.78 19.50 9.70
C ALA A 196 -18.30 19.66 9.55
N ASP A 197 -18.73 20.80 9.00
CA ASP A 197 -20.12 21.03 8.61
C ASP A 197 -20.41 20.29 7.29
N PHE A 198 -20.73 19.01 7.40
CA PHE A 198 -21.28 18.26 6.30
C PHE A 198 -22.81 18.45 6.22
N PRO A 199 -23.39 18.60 5.02
CA PRO A 199 -24.83 18.59 4.84
C PRO A 199 -25.40 17.24 5.26
N HIS A 200 -26.48 17.26 6.05
CA HIS A 200 -27.16 16.05 6.49
C HIS A 200 -28.17 15.62 5.40
N TYR A 201 -28.08 14.38 4.93
CA TYR A 201 -29.07 13.76 4.05
C TYR A 201 -29.80 12.66 4.83
N THR A 202 -31.10 12.52 4.62
CA THR A 202 -31.87 11.37 5.11
C THR A 202 -31.79 10.22 4.11
N VAL A 203 -31.83 8.98 4.59
CA VAL A 203 -31.82 7.77 3.73
C VAL A 203 -32.95 7.83 2.71
N ASP A 204 -34.15 8.29 3.11
CA ASP A 204 -35.29 8.44 2.22
C ASP A 204 -35.01 9.39 1.04
N LYS A 205 -34.26 10.47 1.28
CA LYS A 205 -33.88 11.44 0.25
C LYS A 205 -32.87 10.84 -0.74
N LEU A 206 -31.92 10.02 -0.25
CA LEU A 206 -30.94 9.33 -1.09
C LEU A 206 -31.58 8.28 -2.00
N ILE A 207 -32.56 7.54 -1.47
CA ILE A 207 -33.36 6.58 -2.24
C ILE A 207 -34.20 7.30 -3.29
N GLN A 208 -34.85 8.42 -2.92
CA GLN A 208 -35.69 9.19 -3.81
C GLN A 208 -34.90 9.85 -4.96
N ASP A 209 -33.64 10.20 -4.71
CA ASP A 209 -32.72 10.76 -5.71
C ASP A 209 -32.02 9.67 -6.57
N ASN A 210 -32.33 8.39 -6.34
CA ASN A 210 -31.86 7.22 -7.10
C ASN A 210 -30.34 6.93 -6.96
N TRP A 211 -29.80 7.11 -5.76
CA TRP A 211 -28.37 6.89 -5.48
C TRP A 211 -28.16 5.44 -5.06
N THR A 212 -27.40 4.66 -5.85
CA THR A 212 -27.33 3.20 -5.74
C THR A 212 -26.14 2.66 -4.95
N ASP A 213 -25.11 3.48 -4.71
CA ASP A 213 -23.87 3.04 -4.06
C ASP A 213 -23.63 3.85 -2.78
N LEU A 214 -23.91 3.21 -1.63
CA LEU A 214 -23.77 3.79 -0.30
C LEU A 214 -22.59 3.14 0.43
N VAL A 215 -21.56 3.92 0.75
CA VAL A 215 -20.49 3.49 1.66
C VAL A 215 -20.82 3.97 3.06
N VAL A 216 -21.09 3.03 3.98
CA VAL A 216 -21.32 3.30 5.40
C VAL A 216 -20.05 3.00 6.17
N VAL A 217 -19.45 4.02 6.78
CA VAL A 217 -18.39 3.81 7.78
C VAL A 217 -19.09 3.51 9.11
N ALA A 218 -18.97 2.28 9.59
CA ALA A 218 -19.51 1.84 10.87
C ALA A 218 -18.42 1.12 11.69
N THR A 219 -18.51 1.26 13.01
CA THR A 219 -17.64 0.51 13.92
C THR A 219 -18.22 -0.89 14.10
N VAL A 220 -17.40 -1.91 13.86
CA VAL A 220 -17.78 -3.31 14.13
C VAL A 220 -17.67 -3.53 15.63
N GLU A 221 -18.80 -3.70 16.34
CA GLU A 221 -18.79 -3.95 17.79
C GLU A 221 -18.49 -5.40 18.12
N SER A 222 -18.99 -6.33 17.30
CA SER A 222 -18.73 -7.75 17.47
C SER A 222 -18.90 -8.50 16.15
N VAL A 223 -18.03 -9.49 15.93
CA VAL A 223 -18.19 -10.50 14.88
C VAL A 223 -18.58 -11.80 15.58
N GLN A 224 -19.70 -12.39 15.16
CA GLN A 224 -20.09 -13.72 15.63
C GLN A 224 -19.95 -14.71 14.48
N GLU A 225 -19.32 -15.84 14.77
CA GLU A 225 -19.33 -16.98 13.86
C GLU A 225 -20.66 -17.70 14.03
N ILE A 226 -21.48 -17.68 12.99
CA ILE A 226 -22.72 -18.45 12.95
C ILE A 226 -22.39 -19.79 12.29
N LYS A 227 -22.68 -20.86 13.01
CA LYS A 227 -22.68 -22.21 12.44
C LYS A 227 -24.09 -22.46 11.95
N ASP A 228 -24.21 -22.73 10.65
CA ASP A 228 -25.49 -23.15 10.11
C ASP A 228 -25.84 -24.50 10.74
N ASP A 229 -26.94 -24.55 11.48
CA ASP A 229 -27.53 -25.80 11.91
C ASP A 229 -28.10 -26.48 10.66
N ASP A 230 -27.27 -27.28 9.97
CA ASP A 230 -27.69 -28.14 8.87
C ASP A 230 -28.53 -29.29 9.45
N PRO A 231 -29.86 -29.30 9.26
CA PRO A 231 -30.71 -30.36 9.82
C PRO A 231 -30.51 -31.71 9.11
N GLU A 232 -29.80 -31.74 7.97
CA GLU A 232 -29.51 -32.97 7.21
C GLU A 232 -28.07 -33.49 7.40
N GLY A 233 -27.19 -32.73 8.06
CA GLY A 233 -25.85 -33.16 8.46
C GLY A 233 -24.91 -33.49 7.30
N LEU A 234 -25.08 -32.84 6.15
CA LEU A 234 -24.31 -33.10 4.93
C LEU A 234 -23.15 -32.13 4.70
N ASP A 235 -23.09 -31.00 5.42
CA ASP A 235 -21.99 -30.02 5.26
C ASP A 235 -21.57 -29.40 6.61
N LEU A 236 -20.67 -30.09 7.35
CA LEU A 236 -20.17 -29.66 8.66
C LEU A 236 -19.17 -28.48 8.59
N GLU A 237 -18.89 -27.91 7.42
CA GLU A 237 -17.86 -26.87 7.24
C GLU A 237 -18.40 -25.52 6.74
N ARG A 238 -19.73 -25.32 6.64
CA ARG A 238 -20.29 -23.99 6.40
C ARG A 238 -20.39 -23.21 7.71
N SER A 239 -19.36 -22.42 8.01
CA SER A 239 -19.52 -21.27 8.90
C SER A 239 -19.42 -19.98 8.10
N HIS A 240 -20.28 -19.03 8.40
CA HIS A 240 -20.16 -17.64 7.94
C HIS A 240 -20.05 -16.71 9.14
N GLN A 241 -19.37 -15.59 8.92
CA GLN A 241 -19.22 -14.55 9.93
C GLN A 241 -20.27 -13.48 9.67
N GLU A 242 -21.12 -13.21 10.66
CA GLU A 242 -22.00 -12.04 10.66
C GLU A 242 -21.42 -10.98 11.60
N ALA A 243 -21.29 -9.76 11.09
CA ALA A 243 -20.87 -8.61 11.88
C ALA A 243 -22.11 -7.79 12.26
N VAL A 244 -22.30 -7.55 13.56
CA VAL A 244 -23.30 -6.59 14.03
C VAL A 244 -22.66 -5.20 14.00
N LEU A 245 -23.13 -4.38 13.07
CA LEU A 245 -22.74 -2.98 12.96
C LEU A 245 -23.68 -2.13 13.82
N ARG A 246 -23.14 -1.47 14.85
CA ARG A 246 -23.89 -0.45 15.59
C ARG A 246 -23.48 0.91 15.03
N ILE A 247 -24.42 1.55 14.36
CA ILE A 247 -24.26 2.93 13.94
C ILE A 247 -24.49 3.77 15.19
N ASP A 248 -23.41 4.33 15.74
CA ASP A 248 -23.51 5.22 16.90
C ASP A 248 -24.39 6.43 16.53
N PRO A 249 -25.48 6.70 17.28
CA PRO A 249 -26.33 7.85 17.00
C PRO A 249 -25.62 9.20 17.23
N SER A 250 -24.44 9.21 17.86
CA SER A 250 -23.60 10.39 18.05
C SER A 250 -22.59 10.64 16.93
N PHE A 251 -22.27 9.62 16.11
CA PHE A 251 -21.48 9.83 14.89
C PHE A 251 -22.36 10.41 13.79
N LYS A 252 -21.93 11.56 13.24
CA LYS A 252 -22.48 12.05 11.98
C LYS A 252 -22.06 11.09 10.88
N VAL A 253 -23.01 10.34 10.33
CA VAL A 253 -22.77 9.49 9.16
C VAL A 253 -22.29 10.38 8.01
N ALA A 254 -21.03 10.28 7.66
CA ALA A 254 -20.46 10.95 6.50
C ALA A 254 -20.77 10.10 5.26
N ILE A 255 -21.75 10.54 4.48
CA ILE A 255 -22.10 9.92 3.20
C ILE A 255 -21.29 10.64 2.13
N MET A 256 -20.19 10.02 1.71
CA MET A 256 -19.37 10.55 0.62
C MET A 256 -19.93 10.03 -0.70
N VAL A 257 -20.37 10.95 -1.57
CA VAL A 257 -20.94 10.56 -2.86
C VAL A 257 -20.14 11.15 -3.99
N PHE A 258 -19.78 10.27 -4.93
CA PHE A 258 -19.06 10.60 -6.13
C PHE A 258 -20.03 10.66 -7.31
N PRO A 259 -20.24 11.82 -7.95
CA PRO A 259 -20.93 11.85 -9.22
C PRO A 259 -19.99 11.35 -10.31
N PHE A 260 -20.29 10.19 -10.90
CA PHE A 260 -19.71 9.79 -12.18
C PHE A 260 -20.64 10.24 -13.32
N PRO A 261 -20.11 10.83 -14.41
CA PRO A 261 -20.89 11.01 -15.62
C PRO A 261 -21.17 9.65 -16.27
N ILE A 262 -22.44 9.42 -16.64
CA ILE A 262 -22.89 8.32 -17.50
C ILE A 262 -22.41 8.55 -18.93
#